data_AF-A0AAF3JC09-F1
#
_entry.id   AF-A0AAF3JC09-F1
#
_cell.length_a   1.000
_cell.length_b   1.000
_cell.length_c   1.000
_cell.angle_alpha   90.00
_cell.angle_beta   90.00
_cell.angle_gamma   90.00
#
_symmetry.space_group_name_H-M   'P 1'
#
loop_
_entity.id
_entity.type
_entity.pdbx_description
1 polymer ?
#
loop_
_entity_poly.entity_id
_entity_poly.type
_entity_poly.pdbx_seq_one_letter_code
_entity_poly.pdbx_strand_id
1 'polypeptide(L)'
;MRSLLVLPLLVCLASAASVRVRRDHHEGHEAHDYSVDTLIAKVLPWLSEEQKTTLKGLENDKDALLTKVEEYFKGHDKKGEAADQLIKACKHIITDAIGDENASQIKKLKESGAGLDAIEAKVDTFLEAATDSEAKKVAVKVKPSCKKVFQWKHAEAATAAAARVRRDHHEGHEAHDYSVDTLIAKVLPWLSEEQKTTLKGLENDKDALLTKVEEYFKGHDKKGEAADQLIKACKHIITDAIGDENASQIKKLKESGAGLDAVEAKVDTFLEAATDSEAKKVALKVKPSCKKVFQWKHAEAAATAGRKRREVTYNLDLALDKVLTWLSAEQKTALKALENDKDALFKKVDEYFQEISGDSKKEAVNKVKEACKHIFGTAIGEEKVGEVKKLKEAGASYDDIEKKVGELLEAAAASPAKTTAEQAKPWCTKAFKWQATQ
;
A
#
# COMPACT_ATOMS: atom_id res chain seq x y z
N MET A 1 -55.66 -42.07 18.22
CA MET A 1 -55.20 -42.29 19.62
C MET A 1 -54.40 -41.07 20.08
N ARG A 2 -54.29 -40.87 21.39
CA ARG A 2 -53.52 -39.87 22.18
C ARG A 2 -52.74 -38.74 21.46
N SER A 3 -53.13 -37.54 21.88
CA SER A 3 -52.54 -36.21 21.76
C SER A 3 -51.13 -36.00 22.35
N LEU A 4 -50.52 -34.87 21.92
CA LEU A 4 -49.72 -33.88 22.70
C LEU A 4 -48.29 -34.21 23.22
N LEU A 5 -47.33 -33.42 22.70
CA LEU A 5 -46.23 -32.69 23.37
C LEU A 5 -45.60 -31.77 22.27
N VAL A 6 -45.94 -30.48 22.16
CA VAL A 6 -45.41 -29.28 22.86
C VAL A 6 -44.05 -28.77 22.33
N LEU A 7 -44.00 -27.46 22.07
CA LEU A 7 -42.90 -26.58 21.56
C LEU A 7 -41.65 -26.52 22.51
N PRO A 8 -40.48 -25.88 22.19
CA PRO A 8 -40.29 -24.72 21.26
C PRO A 8 -38.95 -24.55 20.44
N LEU A 9 -38.95 -23.53 19.57
CA LEU A 9 -37.86 -22.56 19.21
C LEU A 9 -36.66 -22.86 18.27
N LEU A 10 -36.41 -21.86 17.37
CA LEU A 10 -35.16 -21.45 16.66
C LEU A 10 -34.55 -22.39 15.57
N VAL A 11 -34.01 -21.96 14.41
CA VAL A 11 -33.99 -20.70 13.59
C VAL A 11 -33.29 -21.06 12.23
N CYS A 12 -33.27 -20.37 11.07
CA CYS A 12 -33.64 -19.01 10.60
C CYS A 12 -34.13 -19.01 9.11
N LEU A 13 -33.61 -18.09 8.26
CA LEU A 13 -33.99 -17.68 6.89
C LEU A 13 -32.74 -17.60 5.96
N ALA A 14 -32.77 -17.31 4.64
CA ALA A 14 -33.72 -17.51 3.52
C ALA A 14 -33.09 -17.02 2.18
N SER A 15 -33.84 -17.12 1.07
CA SER A 15 -33.66 -16.42 -0.23
C SER A 15 -32.55 -16.87 -1.20
N ALA A 16 -32.97 -17.53 -2.29
CA ALA A 16 -32.25 -17.61 -3.57
C ALA A 16 -33.09 -16.91 -4.66
N ALA A 17 -32.47 -16.08 -5.51
CA ALA A 17 -33.17 -15.17 -6.42
C ALA A 17 -33.39 -15.73 -7.84
N SER A 18 -34.43 -15.24 -8.52
CA SER A 18 -34.85 -15.73 -9.83
C SER A 18 -33.81 -15.56 -10.93
N VAL A 19 -33.42 -16.67 -11.56
CA VAL A 19 -32.60 -16.68 -12.79
C VAL A 19 -33.44 -16.11 -13.95
N ARG A 20 -33.14 -14.89 -14.40
CA ARG A 20 -33.66 -14.38 -15.68
C ARG A 20 -32.86 -15.00 -16.82
N VAL A 21 -33.46 -16.00 -17.49
CA VAL A 21 -33.00 -16.49 -18.79
C VAL A 21 -32.86 -15.30 -19.74
N ARG A 22 -31.66 -15.08 -20.28
CA ARG A 22 -31.45 -14.12 -21.37
C ARG A 22 -31.66 -14.85 -22.68
N ARG A 23 -32.69 -14.41 -23.42
CA ARG A 23 -33.13 -14.95 -24.71
C ARG A 23 -32.00 -15.02 -25.73
N ASP A 24 -31.60 -16.23 -26.07
CA ASP A 24 -30.71 -16.51 -27.19
C ASP A 24 -31.28 -15.91 -28.48
N HIS A 25 -30.43 -15.29 -29.28
CA HIS A 25 -30.72 -14.94 -30.67
C HIS A 25 -29.66 -15.62 -31.54
N HIS A 26 -29.95 -16.85 -31.92
CA HIS A 26 -29.33 -17.45 -33.11
C HIS A 26 -30.01 -16.85 -34.35
N GLU A 27 -29.56 -15.68 -34.76
CA GLU A 27 -29.69 -15.27 -36.16
C GLU A 27 -28.51 -15.89 -36.93
N GLY A 28 -28.77 -16.37 -38.15
CA GLY A 28 -27.79 -17.19 -38.89
C GLY A 28 -26.57 -16.40 -39.34
N HIS A 29 -25.45 -17.10 -39.57
CA HIS A 29 -24.32 -16.55 -40.32
C HIS A 29 -24.70 -16.37 -41.80
N GLU A 30 -25.41 -15.28 -42.10
CA GLU A 30 -25.31 -14.66 -43.41
C GLU A 30 -23.86 -14.22 -43.65
N ALA A 31 -23.43 -14.19 -44.91
CA ALA A 31 -22.11 -13.68 -45.26
C ALA A 31 -22.03 -12.19 -44.88
N HIS A 32 -21.13 -11.85 -43.94
CA HIS A 32 -21.06 -10.51 -43.38
C HIS A 32 -20.61 -9.48 -44.42
N ASP A 33 -21.58 -8.73 -44.91
CA ASP A 33 -21.34 -7.59 -45.78
C ASP A 33 -20.61 -6.47 -45.01
N TYR A 34 -19.34 -6.25 -45.37
CA TYR A 34 -18.53 -5.14 -44.89
C TYR A 34 -18.50 -3.96 -45.88
N SER A 35 -19.53 -3.79 -46.72
CA SER A 35 -19.73 -2.58 -47.54
C SER A 35 -19.75 -1.31 -46.69
N VAL A 36 -19.46 -0.18 -47.33
CA VAL A 36 -19.47 1.11 -46.64
C VAL A 36 -20.87 1.49 -46.18
N ASP A 37 -21.91 1.12 -46.95
CA ASP A 37 -23.29 1.38 -46.58
C ASP A 37 -23.75 0.55 -45.37
N THR A 38 -23.39 -0.74 -45.29
CA THR A 38 -23.68 -1.55 -44.10
C THR A 38 -22.90 -1.06 -42.87
N LEU A 39 -21.64 -0.61 -43.04
CA LEU A 39 -20.86 0.01 -41.97
C LEU A 39 -21.46 1.35 -41.51
N ILE A 40 -21.90 2.21 -42.44
CA ILE A 40 -22.58 3.48 -42.14
C ILE A 40 -23.87 3.24 -41.35
N ALA A 41 -24.70 2.29 -41.79
CA ALA A 41 -25.98 2.00 -41.17
C ALA A 41 -25.84 1.34 -39.78
N LYS A 42 -24.96 0.34 -39.63
CA LYS A 42 -24.89 -0.48 -38.41
C LYS A 42 -23.82 -0.03 -37.40
N VAL A 43 -22.72 0.58 -37.85
CA VAL A 43 -21.53 0.87 -37.01
C VAL A 43 -21.29 2.38 -36.83
N LEU A 44 -21.60 3.19 -37.85
CA LEU A 44 -21.34 4.63 -37.88
C LEU A 44 -22.59 5.54 -37.92
N PRO A 45 -23.74 5.20 -37.28
CA PRO A 45 -24.92 6.07 -37.31
C PRO A 45 -24.72 7.41 -36.56
N TRP A 46 -23.67 7.49 -35.74
CA TRP A 46 -23.23 8.68 -34.99
C TRP A 46 -22.52 9.76 -35.83
N LEU A 47 -22.18 9.46 -37.09
CA LEU A 47 -21.66 10.44 -38.05
C LEU A 47 -22.76 11.34 -38.62
N SER A 48 -22.40 12.55 -39.04
CA SER A 48 -23.28 13.40 -39.85
C SER A 48 -23.44 12.86 -41.28
N GLU A 49 -24.49 13.28 -42.00
CA GLU A 49 -24.70 12.84 -43.39
C GLU A 49 -23.59 13.32 -44.34
N GLU A 50 -22.94 14.44 -44.04
CA GLU A 50 -21.75 14.92 -44.77
C GLU A 50 -20.53 14.00 -44.53
N GLN A 51 -20.30 13.58 -43.28
CA GLN A 51 -19.26 12.62 -42.93
C GLN A 51 -19.54 11.25 -43.57
N LYS A 52 -20.78 10.77 -43.54
CA LYS A 52 -21.22 9.52 -44.20
C LYS A 52 -21.00 9.59 -45.71
N THR A 53 -21.38 10.69 -46.36
CA THR A 53 -21.14 10.94 -47.79
C THR A 53 -19.65 10.92 -48.11
N THR A 54 -18.82 11.53 -47.26
CA THR A 54 -17.34 11.50 -47.39
C THR A 54 -16.80 10.07 -47.32
N LEU A 55 -17.32 9.22 -46.42
CA LEU A 55 -16.89 7.81 -46.33
C LEU A 55 -17.34 6.97 -47.53
N LYS A 56 -18.54 7.19 -48.10
CA LYS A 56 -18.96 6.51 -49.33
C LYS A 56 -18.00 6.77 -50.49
N GLY A 57 -17.45 7.98 -50.59
CA GLY A 57 -16.41 8.34 -51.56
C GLY A 57 -15.08 7.56 -51.40
N LEU A 58 -14.89 6.84 -50.29
CA LEU A 58 -13.69 6.06 -49.96
C LEU A 58 -13.92 4.54 -49.99
N GLU A 59 -15.01 4.05 -50.60
CA GLU A 59 -15.35 2.61 -50.63
C GLU A 59 -14.26 1.71 -51.23
N ASN A 60 -13.52 2.21 -52.22
CA ASN A 60 -12.40 1.50 -52.83
C ASN A 60 -11.08 1.64 -52.06
N ASP A 61 -10.99 2.55 -51.08
CA ASP A 61 -9.79 2.77 -50.25
C ASP A 61 -10.12 2.56 -48.75
N LYS A 62 -9.96 1.29 -48.34
CA LYS A 62 -10.21 0.85 -46.96
C LYS A 62 -9.22 1.44 -45.94
N ASP A 63 -8.07 1.97 -46.37
CA ASP A 63 -7.09 2.61 -45.48
C ASP A 63 -7.43 4.08 -45.24
N ALA A 64 -7.77 4.82 -46.31
CA ALA A 64 -8.31 6.18 -46.19
C ALA A 64 -9.62 6.20 -45.40
N LEU A 65 -10.53 5.25 -45.65
CA LEU A 65 -11.78 5.12 -44.91
C LEU A 65 -11.54 4.89 -43.41
N LEU A 66 -10.71 3.91 -43.05
CA LEU A 66 -10.40 3.61 -41.65
C LEU A 66 -9.72 4.80 -40.94
N THR A 67 -8.81 5.49 -41.65
CA THR A 67 -8.16 6.72 -41.17
C THR A 67 -9.18 7.83 -40.93
N LYS A 68 -10.14 8.03 -41.85
CA LYS A 68 -11.18 9.05 -41.72
C LYS A 68 -12.17 8.75 -40.60
N VAL A 69 -12.52 7.48 -40.38
CA VAL A 69 -13.31 7.05 -39.20
C VAL A 69 -12.55 7.32 -37.89
N GLU A 70 -11.24 7.09 -37.85
CA GLU A 70 -10.41 7.48 -36.69
C GLU A 70 -10.38 8.99 -36.46
N GLU A 71 -10.29 9.81 -37.51
CA GLU A 71 -10.35 11.27 -37.40
C GLU A 71 -11.69 11.76 -36.86
N TYR A 72 -12.81 11.29 -37.42
CA TYR A 72 -14.14 11.65 -36.94
C TYR A 72 -14.37 11.18 -35.49
N PHE A 73 -13.89 9.99 -35.11
CA PHE A 73 -13.95 9.54 -33.72
C PHE A 73 -13.10 10.41 -32.77
N LYS A 74 -11.92 10.88 -33.21
CA LYS A 74 -11.08 11.82 -32.45
C LYS A 74 -11.72 13.20 -32.30
N GLY A 75 -12.51 13.65 -33.28
CA GLY A 75 -13.18 14.95 -33.28
C GLY A 75 -14.58 15.00 -32.65
N HIS A 76 -15.27 13.86 -32.48
CA HIS A 76 -16.67 13.84 -32.05
C HIS A 76 -16.88 14.17 -30.56
N ASP A 77 -17.94 14.88 -30.21
CA ASP A 77 -18.25 15.25 -28.82
C ASP A 77 -18.75 14.07 -27.97
N LYS A 78 -19.54 13.17 -28.56
CA LYS A 78 -20.16 12.02 -27.85
C LYS A 78 -19.39 10.71 -28.02
N LYS A 79 -18.08 10.75 -27.78
CA LYS A 79 -17.17 9.59 -27.96
C LYS A 79 -17.64 8.33 -27.23
N GLY A 80 -18.33 8.45 -26.10
CA GLY A 80 -18.85 7.31 -25.34
C GLY A 80 -19.77 6.40 -26.17
N GLU A 81 -20.78 6.99 -26.83
CA GLU A 81 -21.76 6.29 -27.68
C GLU A 81 -21.09 5.71 -28.95
N ALA A 82 -20.25 6.51 -29.61
CA ALA A 82 -19.50 6.09 -30.81
C ALA A 82 -18.54 4.92 -30.51
N ALA A 83 -17.82 4.98 -29.39
CA ALA A 83 -16.91 3.92 -28.95
C ALA A 83 -17.66 2.61 -28.67
N ASP A 84 -18.87 2.67 -28.09
CA ASP A 84 -19.66 1.47 -27.83
C ASP A 84 -20.20 0.80 -29.11
N GLN A 85 -20.42 1.55 -30.20
CA GLN A 85 -20.74 0.97 -31.51
C GLN A 85 -19.48 0.40 -32.19
N LEU A 86 -18.37 1.15 -32.21
CA LEU A 86 -17.08 0.68 -32.75
C LEU A 86 -16.59 -0.58 -32.02
N ILE A 87 -16.75 -0.66 -30.70
CA ILE A 87 -16.41 -1.84 -29.89
C ILE A 87 -17.27 -3.07 -30.23
N LYS A 88 -18.52 -2.90 -30.64
CA LYS A 88 -19.34 -4.03 -31.15
C LYS A 88 -18.80 -4.51 -32.49
N ALA A 89 -18.57 -3.60 -33.44
CA ALA A 89 -18.01 -3.95 -34.75
C ALA A 89 -16.65 -4.65 -34.64
N CYS A 90 -15.75 -4.12 -33.81
CA CYS A 90 -14.47 -4.75 -33.49
C CYS A 90 -14.62 -6.16 -32.89
N LYS A 91 -15.62 -6.40 -32.04
CA LYS A 91 -15.89 -7.76 -31.52
C LYS A 91 -16.36 -8.70 -32.61
N HIS A 92 -17.32 -8.29 -33.45
CA HIS A 92 -17.80 -9.12 -34.56
C HIS A 92 -16.65 -9.47 -35.49
N ILE A 93 -15.94 -8.47 -36.05
CA ILE A 93 -14.82 -8.69 -36.97
C ILE A 93 -13.72 -9.60 -36.38
N ILE A 94 -13.41 -9.47 -35.08
CA ILE A 94 -12.44 -10.35 -34.42
C ILE A 94 -13.01 -11.76 -34.22
N THR A 95 -14.26 -11.91 -33.78
CA THR A 95 -14.95 -13.21 -33.67
C THR A 95 -15.03 -13.93 -35.03
N ASP A 96 -15.40 -13.22 -36.09
CA ASP A 96 -15.49 -13.74 -37.47
C ASP A 96 -14.15 -14.33 -37.95
N ALA A 97 -13.03 -13.78 -37.45
CA ALA A 97 -11.69 -14.26 -37.76
C ALA A 97 -11.19 -15.42 -36.89
N ILE A 98 -11.61 -15.53 -35.62
CA ILE A 98 -11.07 -16.51 -34.66
C ILE A 98 -12.05 -17.61 -34.21
N GLY A 99 -13.34 -17.46 -34.50
CA GLY A 99 -14.42 -18.34 -34.05
C GLY A 99 -14.91 -18.05 -32.63
N ASP A 100 -16.19 -18.37 -32.36
CA ASP A 100 -16.88 -18.11 -31.09
C ASP A 100 -16.23 -18.74 -29.86
N GLU A 101 -15.55 -19.89 -30.01
CA GLU A 101 -14.84 -20.53 -28.90
C GLU A 101 -13.68 -19.68 -28.40
N ASN A 102 -12.87 -19.14 -29.32
CA ASN A 102 -11.73 -18.29 -29.00
C ASN A 102 -12.19 -16.89 -28.53
N ALA A 103 -13.25 -16.34 -29.14
CA ALA A 103 -13.91 -15.13 -28.66
C ALA A 103 -14.47 -15.31 -27.22
N SER A 104 -15.00 -16.49 -26.91
CA SER A 104 -15.47 -16.84 -25.56
C SER A 104 -14.32 -16.97 -24.56
N GLN A 105 -13.14 -17.43 -24.97
CA GLN A 105 -11.94 -17.40 -24.12
C GLN A 105 -11.48 -15.96 -23.83
N ILE A 106 -11.48 -15.07 -24.83
CA ILE A 106 -11.20 -13.63 -24.63
C ILE A 106 -12.22 -12.98 -23.68
N LYS A 107 -13.50 -13.30 -23.82
CA LYS A 107 -14.56 -12.82 -22.92
C LYS A 107 -14.31 -13.26 -21.47
N LYS A 108 -14.04 -14.55 -21.24
CA LYS A 108 -13.68 -15.09 -19.91
C LYS A 108 -12.45 -14.40 -19.33
N LEU A 109 -11.42 -14.19 -20.13
CA LEU A 109 -10.19 -13.49 -19.72
C LEU A 109 -10.45 -12.04 -19.28
N LYS A 110 -11.35 -11.33 -19.98
CA LYS A 110 -11.82 -10.01 -19.55
C LYS A 110 -12.64 -10.06 -18.26
N GLU A 111 -13.53 -11.05 -18.13
CA GLU A 111 -14.37 -11.24 -16.94
C GLU A 111 -13.55 -11.62 -15.69
N SER A 112 -12.39 -12.28 -15.86
CA SER A 112 -11.39 -12.47 -14.79
C SER A 112 -10.52 -11.23 -14.47
N GLY A 113 -10.80 -10.07 -15.07
CA GLY A 113 -10.11 -8.82 -14.77
C GLY A 113 -8.72 -8.66 -15.39
N ALA A 114 -8.40 -9.40 -16.46
CA ALA A 114 -7.10 -9.27 -17.13
C ALA A 114 -6.91 -7.87 -17.77
N GLY A 115 -5.68 -7.39 -17.76
CA GLY A 115 -5.28 -6.15 -18.43
C GLY A 115 -5.42 -6.22 -19.95
N LEU A 116 -5.54 -5.05 -20.60
CA LEU A 116 -5.73 -4.97 -22.06
C LEU A 116 -4.61 -5.64 -22.85
N ASP A 117 -3.35 -5.54 -22.40
CA ASP A 117 -2.21 -6.12 -23.11
C ASP A 117 -2.23 -7.67 -23.08
N ALA A 118 -2.76 -8.26 -22.00
CA ALA A 118 -2.97 -9.71 -21.90
C ALA A 118 -4.15 -10.18 -22.78
N ILE A 119 -5.18 -9.35 -22.92
CA ILE A 119 -6.30 -9.59 -23.85
C ILE A 119 -5.80 -9.48 -25.30
N GLU A 120 -4.96 -8.49 -25.62
CA GLU A 120 -4.38 -8.31 -26.95
C GLU A 120 -3.46 -9.46 -27.34
N ALA A 121 -2.52 -9.86 -26.48
CA ALA A 121 -1.64 -11.00 -26.74
C ALA A 121 -2.43 -12.30 -26.98
N LYS A 122 -3.60 -12.46 -26.32
CA LYS A 122 -4.49 -13.60 -26.53
C LYS A 122 -5.30 -13.49 -27.82
N VAL A 123 -5.72 -12.29 -28.23
CA VAL A 123 -6.28 -12.01 -29.57
C VAL A 123 -5.24 -12.33 -30.66
N ASP A 124 -3.99 -11.91 -30.49
CA ASP A 124 -2.91 -12.17 -31.46
C ASP A 124 -2.63 -13.66 -31.59
N THR A 125 -2.48 -14.39 -30.48
CA THR A 125 -2.33 -15.86 -30.47
C THR A 125 -3.42 -16.54 -31.31
N PHE A 126 -4.66 -16.04 -31.24
CA PHE A 126 -5.79 -16.61 -31.98
C PHE A 126 -5.86 -16.13 -33.44
N LEU A 127 -5.50 -14.88 -33.75
CA LEU A 127 -5.41 -14.40 -35.13
C LEU A 127 -4.25 -15.07 -35.87
N GLU A 128 -3.13 -15.35 -35.21
CA GLU A 128 -2.02 -16.14 -35.77
C GLU A 128 -2.47 -17.57 -36.08
N ALA A 129 -3.12 -18.24 -35.12
CA ALA A 129 -3.61 -19.62 -35.27
C ALA A 129 -4.82 -19.77 -36.21
N ALA A 130 -5.57 -18.70 -36.49
CA ALA A 130 -6.71 -18.72 -37.40
C ALA A 130 -6.32 -19.03 -38.86
N THR A 131 -7.21 -19.69 -39.60
CA THR A 131 -7.05 -19.96 -41.03
C THR A 131 -6.89 -18.66 -41.85
N ASP A 132 -6.02 -18.65 -42.86
CA ASP A 132 -5.89 -17.48 -43.73
C ASP A 132 -7.16 -17.27 -44.56
N SER A 133 -7.88 -16.20 -44.22
CA SER A 133 -9.21 -15.87 -44.69
C SER A 133 -9.34 -14.34 -44.78
N GLU A 134 -10.28 -13.85 -45.58
CA GLU A 134 -10.54 -12.41 -45.64
C GLU A 134 -10.98 -11.84 -44.28
N ALA A 135 -11.67 -12.62 -43.45
CA ALA A 135 -11.98 -12.25 -42.06
C ALA A 135 -10.70 -12.02 -41.23
N LYS A 136 -9.71 -12.95 -41.30
CA LYS A 136 -8.40 -12.77 -40.65
C LYS A 136 -7.66 -11.54 -41.15
N LYS A 137 -7.64 -11.30 -42.48
CA LYS A 137 -6.99 -10.11 -43.08
C LYS A 137 -7.64 -8.81 -42.63
N VAL A 138 -8.98 -8.75 -42.62
CA VAL A 138 -9.74 -7.59 -42.13
C VAL A 138 -9.51 -7.39 -40.62
N ALA A 139 -9.55 -8.45 -39.81
CA ALA A 139 -9.31 -8.37 -38.37
C ALA A 139 -7.90 -7.88 -38.02
N VAL A 140 -6.86 -8.41 -38.67
CA VAL A 140 -5.47 -7.91 -38.53
C VAL A 140 -5.37 -6.44 -38.92
N LYS A 141 -6.06 -6.01 -39.99
CA LYS A 141 -6.07 -4.62 -40.46
C LYS A 141 -6.78 -3.66 -39.50
N VAL A 142 -7.92 -4.04 -38.91
CA VAL A 142 -8.64 -3.15 -37.97
C VAL A 142 -8.15 -3.25 -36.52
N LYS A 143 -7.41 -4.31 -36.15
CA LYS A 143 -6.88 -4.50 -34.78
C LYS A 143 -6.24 -3.24 -34.19
N PRO A 144 -5.36 -2.47 -34.88
CA PRO A 144 -4.73 -1.29 -34.30
C PRO A 144 -5.75 -0.18 -33.95
N SER A 145 -6.77 0.02 -34.78
CA SER A 145 -7.85 0.98 -34.52
C SER A 145 -8.76 0.49 -33.40
N CYS A 146 -9.12 -0.80 -33.40
CA CYS A 146 -9.87 -1.42 -32.32
C CYS A 146 -9.17 -1.29 -30.97
N LYS A 147 -7.85 -1.53 -30.90
CA LYS A 147 -7.01 -1.32 -29.71
C LYS A 147 -7.14 0.11 -29.18
N LYS A 148 -7.01 1.13 -30.04
CA LYS A 148 -7.17 2.55 -29.65
C LYS A 148 -8.54 2.82 -29.02
N VAL A 149 -9.62 2.30 -29.60
CA VAL A 149 -10.99 2.49 -29.06
C VAL A 149 -11.18 1.73 -27.73
N PHE A 150 -10.67 0.50 -27.61
CA PHE A 150 -10.72 -0.24 -26.34
C PHE A 150 -9.88 0.42 -25.24
N GLN A 151 -8.69 0.92 -25.57
CA GLN A 151 -7.84 1.70 -24.65
C GLN A 151 -8.55 2.99 -24.22
N TRP A 152 -9.12 3.74 -25.17
CA TRP A 152 -9.89 4.94 -24.85
C TRP A 152 -11.10 4.64 -23.96
N LYS A 153 -11.85 3.57 -24.24
CA LYS A 153 -13.02 3.17 -23.43
C LYS A 153 -12.62 2.66 -22.04
N HIS A 154 -11.46 2.00 -21.91
CA HIS A 154 -10.92 1.64 -20.59
C HIS A 154 -10.38 2.86 -19.84
N ALA A 155 -9.83 3.87 -20.53
CA ALA A 155 -9.45 5.14 -19.92
C ALA A 155 -10.69 5.95 -19.47
N GLU A 156 -11.75 6.04 -20.30
CA GLU A 156 -13.06 6.60 -19.92
C GLU A 156 -13.64 5.84 -18.72
N ALA A 157 -13.62 4.50 -18.74
CA ALA A 157 -14.09 3.69 -17.62
C ALA A 157 -13.23 3.86 -16.36
N ALA A 158 -11.92 4.08 -16.49
CA ALA A 158 -11.00 4.30 -15.38
C ALA A 158 -11.16 5.71 -14.78
N THR A 159 -11.34 6.76 -15.60
CA THR A 159 -11.63 8.11 -15.10
C THR A 159 -13.05 8.21 -14.55
N ALA A 160 -14.03 7.50 -15.11
CA ALA A 160 -15.37 7.38 -14.55
C ALA A 160 -15.40 6.52 -13.27
N ALA A 161 -14.55 5.49 -13.16
CA ALA A 161 -14.37 4.72 -11.92
C ALA A 161 -13.65 5.56 -10.85
N ALA A 162 -12.61 6.32 -11.22
CA ALA A 162 -11.97 7.28 -10.32
C ALA A 162 -12.93 8.39 -9.90
N ALA A 163 -13.80 8.88 -10.79
CA ALA A 163 -14.86 9.84 -10.46
C ALA A 163 -15.95 9.24 -9.55
N ARG A 164 -16.23 7.93 -9.65
CA ARG A 164 -17.12 7.21 -8.71
C ARG A 164 -16.46 6.95 -7.37
N VAL A 165 -15.20 6.50 -7.33
CA VAL A 165 -14.41 6.37 -6.09
C VAL A 165 -14.30 7.73 -5.40
N ARG A 166 -14.07 8.81 -6.16
CA ARG A 166 -14.16 10.19 -5.67
C ARG A 166 -15.54 10.51 -5.12
N ARG A 167 -16.62 10.29 -5.86
CA ARG A 167 -17.98 10.55 -5.37
C ARG A 167 -18.30 9.76 -4.09
N ASP A 168 -17.93 8.49 -4.04
CA ASP A 168 -18.15 7.60 -2.90
C ASP A 168 -17.16 7.89 -1.74
N HIS A 169 -16.19 8.79 -1.93
CA HIS A 169 -15.44 9.50 -0.87
C HIS A 169 -15.95 10.95 -0.62
N HIS A 170 -16.65 11.56 -1.58
CA HIS A 170 -17.15 12.94 -1.51
C HIS A 170 -18.60 13.06 -1.01
N GLU A 171 -19.38 11.99 -0.94
CA GLU A 171 -20.70 12.00 -0.25
C GLU A 171 -20.57 12.33 1.26
N GLY A 172 -19.35 12.38 1.80
CA GLY A 172 -19.02 12.93 3.12
C GLY A 172 -18.08 14.16 3.12
N HIS A 173 -17.69 14.71 1.96
CA HIS A 173 -16.91 15.94 1.88
C HIS A 173 -17.80 17.13 1.52
N GLU A 174 -17.95 18.05 2.48
CA GLU A 174 -18.24 19.45 2.18
C GLU A 174 -17.24 19.98 1.13
N ALA A 175 -17.64 21.00 0.37
CA ALA A 175 -16.70 21.74 -0.48
C ALA A 175 -15.46 22.14 0.34
N HIS A 176 -14.28 22.11 -0.28
CA HIS A 176 -12.99 22.21 0.42
C HIS A 176 -12.77 23.61 0.99
N ASP A 177 -13.43 23.86 2.12
CA ASP A 177 -13.45 25.12 2.81
C ASP A 177 -12.13 25.34 3.54
N TYR A 178 -11.29 26.16 2.92
CA TYR A 178 -10.04 26.65 3.48
C TYR A 178 -10.24 27.94 4.30
N SER A 179 -11.45 28.17 4.86
CA SER A 179 -11.69 29.17 5.90
C SER A 179 -10.88 28.88 7.17
N VAL A 180 -10.68 29.91 7.97
CA VAL A 180 -9.96 29.78 9.25
C VAL A 180 -10.75 28.93 10.23
N ASP A 181 -12.08 28.99 10.21
CA ASP A 181 -12.92 28.22 11.13
C ASP A 181 -12.90 26.72 10.83
N THR A 182 -12.95 26.33 9.56
CA THR A 182 -12.79 24.91 9.17
C THR A 182 -11.38 24.39 9.48
N LEU A 183 -10.33 25.22 9.28
CA LEU A 183 -8.96 24.87 9.70
C LEU A 183 -8.83 24.75 11.22
N ILE A 184 -9.42 25.66 12.00
CA ILE A 184 -9.45 25.62 13.47
C ILE A 184 -10.13 24.34 13.96
N ALA A 185 -11.30 24.00 13.43
CA ALA A 185 -12.09 22.86 13.86
C ALA A 185 -11.44 21.51 13.46
N LYS A 186 -10.99 21.38 12.21
CA LYS A 186 -10.59 20.07 11.64
C LYS A 186 -9.07 19.82 11.68
N VAL A 187 -8.23 20.85 11.68
CA VAL A 187 -6.76 20.75 11.58
C VAL A 187 -6.03 21.24 12.84
N LEU A 188 -6.56 22.25 13.51
CA LEU A 188 -5.92 22.93 14.65
C LEU A 188 -6.65 22.81 16.01
N PRO A 189 -7.33 21.68 16.35
CA PRO A 189 -8.02 21.56 17.64
C PRO A 189 -7.07 21.53 18.84
N TRP A 190 -5.76 21.32 18.61
CA TRP A 190 -4.67 21.32 19.59
C TRP A 190 -4.23 22.72 20.06
N LEU A 191 -4.73 23.79 19.44
CA LEU A 191 -4.51 25.17 19.88
C LEU A 191 -5.43 25.55 21.06
N SER A 192 -5.00 26.50 21.89
CA SER A 192 -5.87 27.15 22.87
C SER A 192 -6.90 28.06 22.20
N GLU A 193 -7.99 28.40 22.90
CA GLU A 193 -9.02 29.31 22.36
C GLU A 193 -8.48 30.72 22.09
N GLU A 194 -7.47 31.18 22.84
CA GLU A 194 -6.75 32.44 22.59
C GLU A 194 -5.95 32.37 21.28
N GLN A 195 -5.25 31.27 21.04
CA GLN A 195 -4.51 31.02 19.80
C GLN A 195 -5.47 30.91 18.60
N LYS A 196 -6.59 30.19 18.75
CA LYS A 196 -7.65 30.10 17.73
C LYS A 196 -8.25 31.47 17.41
N THR A 197 -8.57 32.26 18.43
CA THR A 197 -9.08 33.64 18.27
C THR A 197 -8.06 34.53 17.55
N THR A 198 -6.77 34.38 17.85
CA THR A 198 -5.68 35.09 17.15
C THR A 198 -5.62 34.70 15.67
N LEU A 199 -5.83 33.43 15.32
CA LEU A 199 -5.87 33.00 13.92
C LEU A 199 -7.11 33.52 13.17
N LYS A 200 -8.29 33.58 13.80
CA LYS A 200 -9.49 34.18 13.17
C LYS A 200 -9.25 35.63 12.73
N GLY A 201 -8.49 36.39 13.51
CA GLY A 201 -8.05 37.75 13.14
C GLY A 201 -7.14 37.84 11.91
N LEU A 202 -6.67 36.70 11.37
CA LEU A 202 -5.77 36.61 10.22
C LEU A 202 -6.46 35.99 8.97
N GLU A 203 -7.78 35.91 8.93
CA GLU A 203 -8.53 35.28 7.83
C GLU A 203 -8.21 35.84 6.43
N ASN A 204 -7.96 37.15 6.34
CA ASN A 204 -7.59 37.82 5.10
C ASN A 204 -6.09 37.71 4.77
N ASP A 205 -5.24 37.26 5.71
CA ASP A 205 -3.80 37.10 5.53
C ASP A 205 -3.36 35.64 5.78
N LYS A 206 -3.40 34.86 4.70
CA LYS A 206 -3.03 33.45 4.71
C LYS A 206 -1.51 33.22 4.92
N ASP A 207 -0.67 34.23 4.77
CA ASP A 207 0.77 34.14 5.04
C ASP A 207 1.07 34.37 6.52
N ALA A 208 0.46 35.40 7.12
CA ALA A 208 0.51 35.61 8.56
C ALA A 208 -0.11 34.44 9.33
N LEU A 209 -1.26 33.91 8.87
CA LEU A 209 -1.90 32.73 9.47
C LEU A 209 -0.98 31.50 9.43
N LEU A 210 -0.41 31.17 8.27
CA LEU A 210 0.50 30.02 8.13
C LEU A 210 1.76 30.18 9.01
N THR A 211 2.30 31.41 9.06
CA THR A 211 3.43 31.77 9.93
C THR A 211 3.07 31.58 11.41
N LYS A 212 1.88 32.02 11.83
CA LYS A 212 1.42 31.91 13.22
C LYS A 212 1.13 30.46 13.63
N VAL A 213 0.60 29.64 12.73
CA VAL A 213 0.46 28.18 12.93
C VAL A 213 1.84 27.52 13.08
N GLU A 214 2.84 27.92 12.29
CA GLU A 214 4.21 27.46 12.47
C GLU A 214 4.82 27.88 13.83
N GLU A 215 4.56 29.10 14.30
CA GLU A 215 5.01 29.57 15.62
C GLU A 215 4.38 28.76 16.74
N TYR A 216 3.05 28.58 16.73
CA TYR A 216 2.36 27.78 17.74
C TYR A 216 2.82 26.32 17.72
N PHE A 217 3.05 25.72 16.54
CA PHE A 217 3.63 24.38 16.43
C PHE A 217 5.06 24.29 17.00
N LYS A 218 5.88 25.34 16.80
CA LYS A 218 7.23 25.43 17.41
C LYS A 218 7.18 25.62 18.92
N GLY A 219 6.15 26.27 19.47
CA GLY A 219 5.99 26.51 20.91
C GLY A 219 5.24 25.42 21.70
N HIS A 220 4.43 24.59 21.05
CA HIS A 220 3.53 23.63 21.73
C HIS A 220 4.28 22.45 22.37
N ASP A 221 3.83 21.98 23.54
CA ASP A 221 4.47 20.84 24.25
C ASP A 221 4.18 19.49 23.57
N LYS A 222 2.95 19.27 23.10
CA LYS A 222 2.50 18.00 22.50
C LYS A 222 2.69 17.96 20.97
N LYS A 223 3.89 18.30 20.49
CA LYS A 223 4.20 18.38 19.06
C LYS A 223 3.88 17.10 18.27
N GLY A 224 3.95 15.92 18.89
CA GLY A 224 3.60 14.65 18.26
C GLY A 224 2.17 14.62 17.71
N GLU A 225 1.18 15.00 18.53
CA GLU A 225 -0.25 15.03 18.18
C GLU A 225 -0.53 16.11 17.14
N ALA A 226 -0.01 17.33 17.35
CA ALA A 226 -0.14 18.45 16.43
C ALA A 226 0.47 18.15 15.05
N ALA A 227 1.65 17.53 15.01
CA ALA A 227 2.30 17.12 13.77
C ALA A 227 1.47 16.09 13.00
N ASP A 228 0.82 15.15 13.67
CA ASP A 228 -0.02 14.14 13.00
C ASP A 228 -1.31 14.74 12.41
N GLN A 229 -1.88 15.79 13.01
CA GLN A 229 -3.00 16.54 12.40
C GLN A 229 -2.53 17.40 11.21
N LEU A 230 -1.43 18.14 11.36
CA LEU A 230 -0.84 18.93 10.28
C LEU A 230 -0.40 18.04 9.10
N ILE A 231 0.13 16.85 9.35
CA ILE A 231 0.49 15.85 8.32
C ILE A 231 -0.74 15.32 7.57
N LYS A 232 -1.90 15.17 8.23
CA LYS A 232 -3.16 14.81 7.53
C LYS A 232 -3.58 15.93 6.59
N ALA A 233 -3.62 17.18 7.08
CA ALA A 233 -3.98 18.34 6.26
C ALA A 233 -3.03 18.52 5.06
N CYS A 234 -1.71 18.39 5.28
CA CYS A 234 -0.71 18.42 4.22
C CYS A 234 -0.91 17.32 3.17
N LYS A 235 -1.19 16.07 3.58
CA LYS A 235 -1.54 14.99 2.63
C LYS A 235 -2.79 15.33 1.85
N HIS A 236 -3.81 15.87 2.51
CA HIS A 236 -5.07 16.24 1.88
C HIS A 236 -4.87 17.30 0.79
N ILE A 237 -4.30 18.45 1.16
CA ILE A 237 -4.03 19.58 0.25
C ILE A 237 -3.15 19.16 -0.94
N ILE A 238 -2.11 18.35 -0.70
CA ILE A 238 -1.25 17.86 -1.78
C ILE A 238 -2.02 16.88 -2.68
N THR A 239 -2.88 16.02 -2.13
CA THR A 239 -3.72 15.08 -2.91
C THR A 239 -4.75 15.81 -3.77
N ASP A 240 -5.42 16.84 -3.23
CA ASP A 240 -6.34 17.71 -3.99
C ASP A 240 -5.63 18.34 -5.22
N ALA A 241 -4.34 18.67 -5.09
CA ALA A 241 -3.56 19.30 -6.15
C ALA A 241 -3.02 18.31 -7.21
N ILE A 242 -2.59 17.10 -6.82
CA ILE A 242 -1.93 16.15 -7.73
C ILE A 242 -2.82 14.98 -8.18
N GLY A 243 -3.95 14.76 -7.51
CA GLY A 243 -4.85 13.62 -7.73
C GLY A 243 -4.42 12.32 -7.04
N ASP A 244 -5.43 11.48 -6.78
CA ASP A 244 -5.37 10.25 -5.99
C ASP A 244 -4.36 9.22 -6.52
N GLU A 245 -4.16 9.16 -7.84
CA GLU A 245 -3.19 8.28 -8.49
C GLU A 245 -1.75 8.66 -8.15
N ASN A 246 -1.43 9.95 -8.23
CA ASN A 246 -0.10 10.48 -7.93
C ASN A 246 0.16 10.44 -6.41
N ALA A 247 -0.84 10.73 -5.59
CA ALA A 247 -0.79 10.52 -4.14
C ALA A 247 -0.57 9.03 -3.78
N SER A 248 -1.18 8.10 -4.53
CA SER A 248 -0.95 6.66 -4.38
C SER A 248 0.46 6.23 -4.78
N GLN A 249 1.07 6.87 -5.79
CA GLN A 249 2.49 6.66 -6.12
C GLN A 249 3.41 7.16 -5.00
N ILE A 250 3.14 8.32 -4.40
CA ILE A 250 3.87 8.83 -3.21
C ILE A 250 3.73 7.88 -2.01
N LYS A 251 2.52 7.36 -1.77
CA LYS A 251 2.27 6.38 -0.70
C LYS A 251 3.13 5.11 -0.90
N LYS A 252 3.09 4.52 -2.10
CA LYS A 252 3.92 3.34 -2.46
C LYS A 252 5.42 3.62 -2.31
N LEU A 253 5.88 4.80 -2.72
CA LEU A 253 7.29 5.21 -2.60
C LEU A 253 7.72 5.32 -1.12
N LYS A 254 6.86 5.85 -0.24
CA LYS A 254 7.11 5.85 1.20
C LYS A 254 7.08 4.44 1.79
N GLU A 255 6.16 3.59 1.34
CA GLU A 255 6.03 2.20 1.79
C GLU A 255 7.21 1.31 1.35
N SER A 256 7.87 1.63 0.23
CA SER A 256 9.13 0.99 -0.18
C SER A 256 10.36 1.46 0.60
N GLY A 257 10.20 2.28 1.65
CA GLY A 257 11.28 2.76 2.50
C GLY A 257 12.10 3.91 1.92
N ALA A 258 11.61 4.61 0.90
CA ALA A 258 12.34 5.73 0.30
C ALA A 258 12.57 6.89 1.29
N GLY A 259 13.73 7.54 1.16
CA GLY A 259 14.09 8.72 1.94
C GLY A 259 13.15 9.90 1.69
N LEU A 260 13.06 10.82 2.66
CA LEU A 260 12.14 11.96 2.60
C LEU A 260 12.39 12.86 1.38
N ASP A 261 13.65 13.04 0.98
CA ASP A 261 14.03 13.87 -0.17
C ASP A 261 13.58 13.25 -1.51
N ALA A 262 13.54 11.92 -1.61
CA ALA A 262 13.00 11.22 -2.78
C ALA A 262 11.46 11.32 -2.84
N VAL A 263 10.80 11.32 -1.68
CA VAL A 263 9.35 11.59 -1.58
C VAL A 263 9.05 13.03 -1.98
N GLU A 264 9.86 14.00 -1.53
CA GLU A 264 9.71 15.41 -1.90
C GLU A 264 9.92 15.65 -3.40
N ALA A 265 11.00 15.15 -3.99
CA ALA A 265 11.24 15.26 -5.43
C ALA A 265 10.10 14.67 -6.28
N LYS A 266 9.45 13.60 -5.78
CA LYS A 266 8.29 12.99 -6.43
C LYS A 266 7.00 13.81 -6.25
N VAL A 267 6.79 14.43 -5.08
CA VAL A 267 5.72 15.44 -4.87
C VAL A 267 5.91 16.62 -5.82
N ASP A 268 7.14 17.10 -5.98
CA ASP A 268 7.48 18.25 -6.81
C ASP A 268 7.23 17.98 -8.30
N THR A 269 7.72 16.84 -8.80
CA THR A 269 7.42 16.35 -10.16
C THR A 269 5.91 16.36 -10.45
N PHE A 270 5.09 15.99 -9.47
CA PHE A 270 3.63 15.95 -9.62
C PHE A 270 2.96 17.31 -9.47
N LEU A 271 3.44 18.20 -8.59
CA LEU A 271 2.94 19.57 -8.50
C LEU A 271 3.31 20.39 -9.73
N GLU A 272 4.47 20.15 -10.33
CA GLU A 272 4.87 20.73 -11.62
C GLU A 272 3.95 20.25 -12.74
N ALA A 273 3.72 18.94 -12.86
CA ALA A 273 2.85 18.33 -13.88
C ALA A 273 1.34 18.58 -13.67
N ALA A 274 0.91 18.96 -12.46
CA ALA A 274 -0.49 19.26 -12.17
C ALA A 274 -1.01 20.50 -12.92
N THR A 275 -2.29 20.51 -13.28
CA THR A 275 -2.96 21.65 -13.92
C THR A 275 -2.93 22.89 -13.03
N ASP A 276 -2.69 24.07 -13.63
CA ASP A 276 -2.75 25.34 -12.88
C ASP A 276 -4.17 25.56 -12.35
N SER A 277 -4.26 25.71 -11.03
CA SER A 277 -5.47 25.58 -10.24
C SER A 277 -5.23 26.13 -8.84
N GLU A 278 -6.30 26.56 -8.16
CA GLU A 278 -6.16 27.04 -6.77
C GLU A 278 -5.65 25.94 -5.83
N ALA A 279 -5.98 24.67 -6.09
CA ALA A 279 -5.40 23.53 -5.36
C ALA A 279 -3.86 23.48 -5.50
N LYS A 280 -3.33 23.60 -6.74
CA LYS A 280 -1.88 23.68 -6.99
C LYS A 280 -1.24 24.89 -6.31
N LYS A 281 -1.86 26.07 -6.36
CA LYS A 281 -1.36 27.28 -5.71
C LYS A 281 -1.31 27.15 -4.18
N VAL A 282 -2.37 26.61 -3.57
CA VAL A 282 -2.42 26.34 -2.12
C VAL A 282 -1.39 25.27 -1.74
N ALA A 283 -1.25 24.19 -2.49
CA ALA A 283 -0.26 23.14 -2.24
C ALA A 283 1.18 23.66 -2.32
N LEU A 284 1.52 24.47 -3.35
CA LEU A 284 2.82 25.13 -3.46
C LEU A 284 3.08 26.07 -2.27
N LYS A 285 2.05 26.78 -1.80
CA LYS A 285 2.14 27.70 -0.65
C LYS A 285 2.36 26.98 0.68
N VAL A 286 1.69 25.86 0.95
CA VAL A 286 1.86 25.11 2.20
C VAL A 286 3.04 24.12 2.17
N LYS A 287 3.53 23.72 0.98
CA LYS A 287 4.65 22.77 0.82
C LYS A 287 5.84 23.05 1.76
N PRO A 288 6.37 24.27 1.92
CA PRO A 288 7.51 24.53 2.80
C PRO A 288 7.21 24.22 4.27
N SER A 289 6.00 24.54 4.74
CA SER A 289 5.55 24.23 6.10
C SER A 289 5.31 22.73 6.28
N CYS A 290 4.68 22.08 5.29
CA CYS A 290 4.51 20.63 5.25
C CYS A 290 5.84 19.89 5.32
N LYS A 291 6.85 20.31 4.54
CA LYS A 291 8.22 19.79 4.60
C LYS A 291 8.79 19.87 6.01
N LYS A 292 8.71 21.03 6.68
CA LYS A 292 9.18 21.20 8.07
C LYS A 292 8.50 20.23 9.04
N VAL A 293 7.18 20.04 8.94
CA VAL A 293 6.44 19.11 9.84
C VAL A 293 6.80 17.65 9.52
N PHE A 294 6.92 17.26 8.25
CA PHE A 294 7.38 15.91 7.88
C PHE A 294 8.82 15.65 8.32
N GLN A 295 9.74 16.61 8.12
CA GLN A 295 11.11 16.55 8.61
C GLN A 295 11.14 16.44 10.14
N TRP A 296 10.34 17.23 10.85
CA TRP A 296 10.24 17.15 12.31
C TRP A 296 9.69 15.78 12.76
N LYS A 297 8.66 15.24 12.10
CA LYS A 297 8.10 13.91 12.45
C LYS A 297 9.05 12.76 12.12
N HIS A 298 9.81 12.87 11.03
CA HIS A 298 10.89 11.91 10.72
C HIS A 298 12.08 12.06 11.68
N ALA A 299 12.40 13.27 12.15
CA ALA A 299 13.40 13.49 13.19
C ALA A 299 12.91 13.01 14.58
N GLU A 300 11.62 13.18 14.93
CA GLU A 300 10.98 12.57 16.11
C GLU A 300 11.04 11.04 16.01
N ALA A 301 10.68 10.48 14.86
CA ALA A 301 10.77 9.04 14.61
C ALA A 301 12.22 8.54 14.69
N ALA A 302 13.19 9.26 14.11
CA ALA A 302 14.61 8.94 14.19
C ALA A 302 15.21 9.19 15.58
N ALA A 303 14.63 10.07 16.39
CA ALA A 303 15.02 10.32 17.78
C ALA A 303 14.31 9.42 18.78
N THR A 304 13.16 8.81 18.44
CA THR A 304 12.47 7.81 19.27
C THR A 304 12.89 6.39 18.90
N ALA A 305 13.14 6.09 17.62
CA ALA A 305 13.96 4.94 17.21
C ALA A 305 15.42 5.13 17.64
N GLY A 306 15.89 6.37 17.71
CA GLY A 306 17.20 6.76 18.25
C GLY A 306 17.29 6.59 19.77
N ARG A 307 16.21 6.91 20.51
CA ARG A 307 16.04 6.49 21.90
C ARG A 307 16.04 4.97 21.97
N LYS A 308 15.14 4.25 21.28
CA LYS A 308 15.15 2.76 21.21
C LYS A 308 16.45 2.10 20.69
N ARG A 309 17.41 2.84 20.12
CA ARG A 309 18.78 2.38 19.81
C ARG A 309 19.82 2.77 20.87
N ARG A 310 19.67 3.92 21.54
CA ARG A 310 20.45 4.32 22.73
C ARG A 310 19.93 3.66 24.02
N GLU A 311 18.73 3.11 23.95
CA GLU A 311 17.93 2.38 24.92
C GLU A 311 17.73 0.94 24.41
N VAL A 312 18.80 0.37 23.85
CA VAL A 312 19.14 -1.03 24.13
C VAL A 312 19.99 -1.08 25.42
N THR A 313 19.69 -0.18 26.36
CA THR A 313 19.66 -0.57 27.78
C THR A 313 18.76 -1.79 27.87
N TYR A 314 19.20 -2.83 28.56
CA TYR A 314 18.32 -3.94 28.91
C TYR A 314 17.40 -3.43 30.01
N ASN A 315 16.30 -2.75 29.62
CA ASN A 315 15.28 -2.32 30.57
C ASN A 315 14.59 -3.56 31.14
N LEU A 316 14.21 -3.49 32.41
CA LEU A 316 13.84 -4.69 33.14
C LEU A 316 12.55 -5.30 32.57
N ASP A 317 11.58 -4.48 32.15
CA ASP A 317 10.33 -4.94 31.56
C ASP A 317 10.54 -5.88 30.37
N LEU A 318 11.43 -5.55 29.43
CA LEU A 318 11.69 -6.40 28.26
C LEU A 318 12.33 -7.75 28.66
N ALA A 319 13.14 -7.77 29.72
CA ALA A 319 13.70 -9.00 30.28
C ALA A 319 12.60 -9.83 31.00
N LEU A 320 11.75 -9.18 31.79
CA LEU A 320 10.62 -9.81 32.50
C LEU A 320 9.60 -10.46 31.56
N ASP A 321 9.35 -9.86 30.41
CA ASP A 321 8.35 -10.34 29.45
C ASP A 321 8.88 -11.38 28.46
N LYS A 322 10.20 -11.43 28.20
CA LYS A 322 10.78 -12.32 27.15
C LYS A 322 11.80 -13.35 27.62
N VAL A 323 12.49 -13.10 28.74
CA VAL A 323 13.62 -13.94 29.22
C VAL A 323 13.33 -14.54 30.58
N LEU A 324 12.67 -13.79 31.46
CA LEU A 324 12.29 -14.18 32.81
C LEU A 324 10.79 -14.55 32.87
N THR A 325 10.28 -15.17 31.80
CA THR A 325 8.89 -15.66 31.69
C THR A 325 8.53 -16.66 32.79
N TRP A 326 9.54 -17.40 33.26
CA TRP A 326 9.49 -18.41 34.32
C TRP A 326 9.37 -17.87 35.75
N LEU A 327 9.44 -16.54 35.96
CA LEU A 327 9.21 -15.92 37.27
C LEU A 327 7.72 -15.69 37.56
N SER A 328 7.31 -15.88 38.82
CA SER A 328 5.97 -15.50 39.29
C SER A 328 5.75 -13.99 39.23
N ALA A 329 4.49 -13.53 39.18
CA ALA A 329 4.17 -12.10 39.17
C ALA A 329 4.75 -11.35 40.39
N GLU A 330 4.84 -12.01 41.54
CA GLU A 330 5.46 -11.49 42.77
C GLU A 330 6.98 -11.33 42.60
N GLN A 331 7.66 -12.37 42.09
CA GLN A 331 9.10 -12.32 41.81
C GLN A 331 9.43 -11.23 40.76
N LYS A 332 8.63 -11.11 39.70
CA LYS A 332 8.77 -10.03 38.71
C LYS A 332 8.60 -8.65 39.35
N THR A 333 7.65 -8.49 40.26
CA THR A 333 7.41 -7.23 40.99
C THR A 333 8.56 -6.91 41.94
N ALA A 334 9.11 -7.91 42.64
CA ALA A 334 10.29 -7.75 43.49
C ALA A 334 11.53 -7.31 42.70
N LEU A 335 11.72 -7.80 41.46
CA LEU A 335 12.78 -7.30 40.58
C LEU A 335 12.54 -5.85 40.13
N LYS A 336 11.29 -5.41 39.89
CA LYS A 336 11.01 -4.01 39.52
C LYS A 336 11.41 -3.02 40.61
N ALA A 337 11.31 -3.41 41.88
CA ALA A 337 11.83 -2.60 42.99
C ALA A 337 13.37 -2.44 42.98
N LEU A 338 14.10 -3.24 42.19
CA LEU A 338 15.55 -3.24 42.06
C LEU A 338 16.06 -2.66 40.73
N GLU A 339 15.21 -2.06 39.88
CA GLU A 339 15.62 -1.61 38.52
C GLU A 339 16.82 -0.63 38.52
N ASN A 340 16.98 0.16 39.59
CA ASN A 340 18.08 1.10 39.75
C ASN A 340 19.37 0.49 40.36
N ASP A 341 19.31 -0.73 40.92
CA ASP A 341 20.45 -1.47 41.48
C ASP A 341 20.65 -2.77 40.70
N LYS A 342 21.50 -2.69 39.67
CA LYS A 342 21.75 -3.81 38.75
C LYS A 342 22.40 -5.00 39.44
N ASP A 343 23.25 -4.78 40.44
CA ASP A 343 23.97 -5.87 41.11
C ASP A 343 23.04 -6.62 42.07
N ALA A 344 22.19 -5.91 42.81
CA ALA A 344 21.10 -6.53 43.57
C ALA A 344 20.10 -7.25 42.67
N LEU A 345 19.74 -6.67 41.53
CA LEU A 345 18.82 -7.25 40.55
C LEU A 345 19.40 -8.55 39.95
N PHE A 346 20.64 -8.55 39.45
CA PHE A 346 21.28 -9.76 38.90
C PHE A 346 21.45 -10.84 39.98
N LYS A 347 21.83 -10.47 41.21
CA LYS A 347 21.88 -11.40 42.33
C LYS A 347 20.50 -12.02 42.62
N LYS A 348 19.43 -11.21 42.67
CA LYS A 348 18.07 -11.69 42.92
C LYS A 348 17.54 -12.60 41.79
N VAL A 349 17.92 -12.31 40.54
CA VAL A 349 17.65 -13.20 39.39
C VAL A 349 18.38 -14.53 39.53
N ASP A 350 19.65 -14.56 39.96
CA ASP A 350 20.38 -15.81 40.15
C ASP A 350 19.88 -16.63 41.35
N GLU A 351 19.42 -15.97 42.43
CA GLU A 351 18.73 -16.60 43.57
C GLU A 351 17.47 -17.34 43.09
N TYR A 352 16.53 -16.63 42.45
CA TYR A 352 15.32 -17.26 41.88
C TYR A 352 15.65 -18.33 40.84
N PHE A 353 16.73 -18.15 40.06
CA PHE A 353 17.20 -19.15 39.10
C PHE A 353 17.79 -20.39 39.78
N GLN A 354 18.33 -20.31 41.00
CA GLN A 354 18.75 -21.50 41.78
C GLN A 354 17.60 -22.20 42.48
N GLU A 355 16.60 -21.46 42.98
CA GLU A 355 15.43 -22.02 43.65
C GLU A 355 14.57 -22.93 42.74
N ILE A 356 14.49 -22.62 41.44
CA ILE A 356 13.75 -23.45 40.48
C ILE A 356 14.51 -24.75 40.11
N SER A 357 13.74 -25.82 39.92
CA SER A 357 14.21 -27.16 39.54
C SER A 357 13.33 -27.75 38.42
N GLY A 358 13.59 -29.00 38.02
CA GLY A 358 12.79 -29.73 37.01
C GLY A 358 12.67 -29.02 35.66
N ASP A 359 11.52 -29.18 35.00
CA ASP A 359 11.26 -28.55 33.69
C ASP A 359 11.24 -27.02 33.75
N SER A 360 10.89 -26.39 34.89
CA SER A 360 10.98 -24.93 35.05
C SER A 360 12.42 -24.42 34.93
N LYS A 361 13.39 -25.13 35.55
CA LYS A 361 14.83 -24.84 35.39
C LYS A 361 15.27 -25.00 33.93
N LYS A 362 14.78 -26.03 33.25
CA LYS A 362 15.07 -26.34 31.83
C LYS A 362 14.51 -25.27 30.88
N GLU A 363 13.29 -24.78 31.09
CA GLU A 363 12.72 -23.66 30.34
C GLU A 363 13.53 -22.37 30.59
N ALA A 364 13.78 -22.04 31.86
CA ALA A 364 14.57 -20.87 32.24
C ALA A 364 15.96 -20.88 31.58
N VAL A 365 16.68 -22.00 31.67
CA VAL A 365 17.98 -22.19 31.01
C VAL A 365 17.88 -21.98 29.50
N ASN A 366 16.83 -22.46 28.84
CA ASN A 366 16.65 -22.25 27.40
C ASN A 366 16.37 -20.77 27.07
N LYS A 367 15.54 -20.08 27.84
CA LYS A 367 15.28 -18.64 27.68
C LYS A 367 16.52 -17.79 27.90
N VAL A 368 17.36 -18.13 28.88
CA VAL A 368 18.66 -17.48 29.09
C VAL A 368 19.61 -17.79 27.92
N LYS A 369 19.68 -19.04 27.44
CA LYS A 369 20.47 -19.42 26.24
C LYS A 369 20.02 -18.66 24.98
N GLU A 370 18.72 -18.38 24.81
CA GLU A 370 18.19 -17.54 23.73
C GLU A 370 18.61 -16.08 23.89
N ALA A 371 18.41 -15.49 25.08
CA ALA A 371 18.82 -14.13 25.38
C ALA A 371 20.32 -13.92 25.13
N CYS A 372 21.18 -14.79 25.66
CA CYS A 372 22.63 -14.74 25.50
C CYS A 372 23.08 -14.73 24.02
N LYS A 373 22.45 -15.51 23.14
CA LYS A 373 22.73 -15.45 21.69
C LYS A 373 22.47 -14.05 21.13
N HIS A 374 21.40 -13.39 21.57
CA HIS A 374 21.06 -12.04 21.14
C HIS A 374 22.01 -10.97 21.73
N ILE A 375 22.42 -11.10 22.99
CA ILE A 375 23.41 -10.19 23.60
C ILE A 375 24.73 -10.24 22.82
N PHE A 376 25.29 -11.44 22.63
CA PHE A 376 26.52 -11.60 21.86
C PHE A 376 26.33 -11.24 20.37
N GLY A 377 25.22 -11.61 19.74
CA GLY A 377 24.92 -11.23 18.35
C GLY A 377 24.90 -9.72 18.13
N THR A 378 24.46 -8.95 19.13
CA THR A 378 24.48 -7.48 19.10
C THR A 378 25.89 -6.90 19.35
N ALA A 379 26.73 -7.59 20.14
CA ALA A 379 28.07 -7.13 20.52
C ALA A 379 29.18 -7.52 19.52
N ILE A 380 29.14 -8.73 18.97
CA ILE A 380 30.16 -9.30 18.08
C ILE A 380 29.66 -9.54 16.65
N GLY A 381 28.35 -9.43 16.39
CA GLY A 381 27.74 -9.69 15.08
C GLY A 381 27.32 -11.16 14.88
N GLU A 382 26.27 -11.37 14.07
CA GLU A 382 25.71 -12.71 13.84
C GLU A 382 26.69 -13.68 13.16
N GLU A 383 27.57 -13.17 12.29
CA GLU A 383 28.64 -13.96 11.65
C GLU A 383 29.56 -14.63 12.69
N LYS A 384 30.05 -13.85 13.66
CA LYS A 384 30.93 -14.32 14.74
C LYS A 384 30.19 -15.24 15.73
N VAL A 385 28.88 -15.02 15.95
CA VAL A 385 28.04 -15.99 16.68
C VAL A 385 27.88 -17.29 15.88
N GLY A 386 27.86 -17.23 14.54
CA GLY A 386 27.89 -18.37 13.64
C GLY A 386 29.18 -19.20 13.76
N GLU A 387 30.34 -18.56 13.92
CA GLU A 387 31.60 -19.25 14.24
C GLU A 387 31.50 -20.02 15.57
N VAL A 388 31.05 -19.34 16.64
CA VAL A 388 30.91 -19.94 17.98
C VAL A 388 29.91 -21.11 17.96
N LYS A 389 28.83 -21.01 17.18
CA LYS A 389 27.90 -22.13 16.94
C LYS A 389 28.58 -23.31 16.26
N LYS A 390 29.36 -23.08 15.19
CA LYS A 390 30.11 -24.12 14.49
C LYS A 390 31.14 -24.82 15.39
N LEU A 391 31.84 -24.08 16.26
CA LEU A 391 32.76 -24.68 17.24
C LEU A 391 32.04 -25.63 18.19
N LYS A 392 30.85 -25.25 18.68
CA LYS A 392 30.03 -26.15 19.51
C LYS A 392 29.55 -27.38 18.73
N GLU A 393 29.16 -27.22 17.47
CA GLU A 393 28.73 -28.32 16.60
C GLU A 393 29.88 -29.26 16.21
N ALA A 394 31.12 -28.75 16.21
CA ALA A 394 32.36 -29.54 16.08
C ALA A 394 32.84 -30.17 17.41
N GLY A 395 32.07 -30.06 18.50
CA GLY A 395 32.38 -30.70 19.79
C GLY A 395 33.40 -29.97 20.66
N ALA A 396 33.70 -28.70 20.41
CA ALA A 396 34.57 -27.89 21.28
C ALA A 396 34.02 -27.79 22.72
N SER A 397 34.90 -27.72 23.72
CA SER A 397 34.47 -27.64 25.12
C SER A 397 33.79 -26.30 25.42
N TYR A 398 33.01 -26.24 26.50
CA TYR A 398 32.43 -24.98 26.95
C TYR A 398 33.49 -23.95 27.38
N ASP A 399 34.69 -24.38 27.75
CA ASP A 399 35.80 -23.50 28.12
C ASP A 399 36.50 -22.92 26.89
N ASP A 400 36.66 -23.71 25.82
CA ASP A 400 37.12 -23.23 24.50
C ASP A 400 36.14 -22.20 23.92
N ILE A 401 34.83 -22.49 24.03
CA ILE A 401 33.74 -21.60 23.61
C ILE A 401 33.77 -20.29 24.43
N GLU A 402 33.92 -20.38 25.75
CA GLU A 402 33.99 -19.21 26.64
C GLU A 402 35.25 -18.35 26.40
N LYS A 403 36.39 -18.99 26.14
CA LYS A 403 37.62 -18.32 25.71
C LYS A 403 37.40 -17.61 24.37
N LYS A 404 36.84 -18.30 23.38
CA LYS A 404 36.61 -17.73 22.05
C LYS A 404 35.62 -16.56 22.08
N VAL A 405 34.54 -16.66 22.84
CA VAL A 405 33.60 -15.53 23.05
C VAL A 405 34.32 -14.35 23.71
N GLY A 406 35.26 -14.61 24.62
CA GLY A 406 36.16 -13.58 25.17
C GLY A 406 37.01 -12.90 24.10
N GLU A 407 37.76 -13.67 23.30
CA GLU A 407 38.59 -13.14 22.20
C GLU A 407 37.78 -12.28 21.21
N LEU A 408 36.57 -12.72 20.86
CA LEU A 408 35.70 -12.05 19.90
C LEU A 408 35.06 -10.77 20.47
N LEU A 409 34.84 -10.70 21.80
CA LEU A 409 34.46 -9.48 22.50
C LEU A 409 35.64 -8.51 22.64
N GLU A 410 36.85 -9.00 22.92
CA GLU A 410 38.01 -8.12 22.99
C GLU A 410 38.29 -7.46 21.63
N ALA A 411 38.22 -8.24 20.56
CA ALA A 411 38.28 -7.76 19.18
C ALA A 411 37.01 -7.04 18.67
N ALA A 412 36.02 -6.77 19.53
CA ALA A 412 34.86 -5.95 19.18
C ALA A 412 35.06 -4.48 19.55
N ALA A 413 34.51 -3.58 18.74
CA ALA A 413 34.60 -2.14 18.97
C ALA A 413 33.91 -1.72 20.27
N ALA A 414 34.53 -0.78 21.00
CA ALA A 414 34.00 -0.23 22.23
C ALA A 414 32.58 0.32 22.02
N SER A 415 31.61 -0.27 22.70
CA SER A 415 30.18 -0.01 22.49
C SER A 415 29.38 -0.46 23.71
N PRO A 416 28.19 0.12 23.96
CA PRO A 416 27.31 -0.35 25.04
C PRO A 416 26.97 -1.85 24.92
N ALA A 417 26.89 -2.37 23.70
CA ALA A 417 26.68 -3.79 23.45
C ALA A 417 27.87 -4.66 23.92
N LYS A 418 29.12 -4.25 23.66
CA LYS A 418 30.32 -4.92 24.22
C LYS A 418 30.27 -4.94 25.75
N THR A 419 30.03 -3.79 26.40
CA THR A 419 29.94 -3.70 27.87
C THR A 419 28.81 -4.54 28.45
N THR A 420 27.63 -4.59 27.81
CA THR A 420 26.54 -5.47 28.26
C THR A 420 26.86 -6.95 28.06
N ALA A 421 27.55 -7.32 26.99
CA ALA A 421 27.99 -8.70 26.76
C ALA A 421 29.09 -9.15 27.74
N GLU A 422 29.99 -8.25 28.14
CA GLU A 422 30.96 -8.46 29.22
C GLU A 422 30.24 -8.73 30.55
N GLN A 423 29.29 -7.86 30.93
CA GLN A 423 28.47 -8.03 32.14
C GLN A 423 27.64 -9.32 32.12
N ALA A 424 27.08 -9.69 30.97
CA ALA A 424 26.28 -10.91 30.83
C ALA A 424 27.13 -12.20 30.79
N LYS A 425 28.44 -12.11 30.50
CA LYS A 425 29.31 -13.28 30.26
C LYS A 425 29.22 -14.35 31.37
N PRO A 426 29.34 -14.04 32.68
CA PRO A 426 29.34 -15.07 33.72
C PRO A 426 28.00 -15.84 33.80
N TRP A 427 26.88 -15.13 33.64
CA TRP A 427 25.54 -15.72 33.69
C TRP A 427 25.26 -16.55 32.43
N CYS A 428 25.69 -16.07 31.26
CA CYS A 428 25.62 -16.82 30.01
C CYS A 428 26.49 -18.09 30.05
N THR A 429 27.71 -18.02 30.59
CA THR A 429 28.55 -19.19 30.85
C THR A 429 27.84 -20.20 31.74
N LYS A 430 27.28 -19.76 32.88
CA LYS A 430 26.54 -20.60 33.83
C LYS A 430 25.34 -21.28 33.17
N ALA A 431 24.58 -20.55 32.35
CA ALA A 431 23.46 -21.11 31.60
C ALA A 431 23.92 -22.11 30.52
N PHE A 432 24.94 -21.78 29.71
CA PHE A 432 25.43 -22.68 28.65
C PHE A 432 26.05 -23.97 29.20
N LYS A 433 26.81 -23.88 30.30
CA LYS A 433 27.36 -25.04 31.02
C LYS A 433 26.30 -25.86 31.76
N TRP A 434 25.09 -25.32 32.02
CA TRP A 434 24.00 -26.10 32.60
C TRP A 434 23.58 -27.25 31.67
N GLN A 435 23.72 -28.46 32.21
CA GLN A 435 23.13 -29.70 31.76
C GLN A 435 22.04 -30.09 32.76
N ALA A 436 21.00 -30.79 32.31
CA ALA A 436 20.07 -31.43 33.23
C ALA A 436 20.76 -32.65 33.85
N THR A 437 20.96 -32.65 35.17
CA THR A 437 21.06 -33.91 35.92
C THR A 437 19.77 -34.70 35.70
N GLN A 438 19.91 -35.97 35.32
CA GLN A 438 18.79 -36.92 35.26
C GLN A 438 18.32 -37.29 36.68
#